data_AF-A0A1H8YEX8-F1
#
_entry.id   AF-A0A1H8YEX8-F1
#
_cell.length_a   1.000
_cell.length_b   1.000
_cell.length_c   1.000
_cell.angle_alpha   90.00
_cell.angle_beta   90.00
_cell.angle_gamma   90.00
#
_symmetry.space_group_name_H-M   'P 1'
#
loop_
_entity.id
_entity.type
_entity.pdbx_description
1 polymer ?
#
loop_
_entity_poly.entity_id
_entity_poly.type
_entity_poly.pdbx_seq_one_letter_code
_entity_poly.pdbx_strand_id
1 'polypeptide(L)'
;MTMTLIDWSARISAMTDALSVPDGGFSVDPSDGSDVRTGYAVAVHPEHEHIFDGHVTSNDLHEYIARAKGALTLPGRVLGGWCDPDSGRVYLDVSVVTADLSEAMTLARETAQVAIFDFSVMASVPVAVAA
;
A
#
# COMPACT_ATOMS: atom_id res chain seq x y z
N MET A 1 6.52 -26.45 10.79
CA MET A 1 5.76 -25.72 9.75
C MET A 1 6.77 -25.12 8.80
N THR A 2 6.92 -25.67 7.61
CA THR A 2 7.85 -25.15 6.60
C THR A 2 7.34 -23.80 6.14
N MET A 3 8.00 -22.71 6.56
CA MET A 3 7.79 -21.41 5.92
C MET A 3 8.23 -21.57 4.47
N THR A 4 7.28 -21.48 3.53
CA THR A 4 7.60 -21.24 2.14
C THR A 4 8.54 -20.05 2.10
N LEU A 5 9.73 -20.24 1.53
CA LEU A 5 10.63 -19.13 1.25
C LEU A 5 9.92 -18.25 0.22
N ILE A 6 9.30 -17.16 0.67
CA ILE A 6 8.78 -16.13 -0.22
C ILE A 6 10.00 -15.62 -0.99
N ASP A 7 9.96 -15.70 -2.32
CA ASP A 7 10.96 -15.05 -3.15
C ASP A 7 10.68 -13.55 -3.16
N TRP A 8 11.11 -12.91 -2.07
CA TRP A 8 10.98 -11.47 -1.90
C TRP A 8 11.71 -10.69 -2.99
N SER A 9 12.73 -11.25 -3.65
CA SER A 9 13.44 -10.55 -4.72
C SER A 9 12.56 -10.42 -5.95
N ALA A 10 11.95 -11.52 -6.40
CA ALA A 10 11.00 -11.50 -7.52
C ALA A 10 9.78 -10.63 -7.18
N ARG A 11 9.29 -10.71 -5.93
CA ARG A 11 8.14 -9.93 -5.49
C ARG A 11 8.42 -8.43 -5.44
N ILE A 12 9.57 -8.03 -4.92
CA ILE A 12 10.01 -6.63 -4.89
C ILE A 12 10.13 -6.07 -6.31
N SER A 13 10.64 -6.83 -7.28
CA SER A 13 10.68 -6.38 -8.67
C SER A 13 9.28 -6.09 -9.22
N ALA A 14 8.34 -7.02 -9.05
CA ALA A 14 6.96 -6.84 -9.53
C ALA A 14 6.24 -5.67 -8.85
N MET A 15 6.46 -5.48 -7.55
CA MET A 15 5.91 -4.33 -6.80
C MET A 15 6.50 -3.00 -7.29
N THR A 16 7.79 -2.98 -7.60
CA THR A 16 8.45 -1.80 -8.18
C THR A 16 7.90 -1.46 -9.56
N ASP A 17 7.72 -2.47 -10.42
CA ASP A 17 7.12 -2.29 -11.75
C ASP A 17 5.69 -1.74 -11.66
N ALA A 18 4.91 -2.20 -10.68
CA ALA A 18 3.54 -1.71 -10.47
C ALA A 18 3.47 -0.23 -10.10
N LEU A 19 4.51 0.33 -9.45
CA LEU A 19 4.61 1.75 -9.10
C LEU A 19 5.07 2.64 -10.26
N SER A 20 5.44 2.06 -11.41
CA SER A 20 6.03 2.80 -12.53
C SER A 20 5.01 3.51 -13.44
N VAL A 21 3.71 3.31 -13.19
CA VAL A 21 2.62 3.89 -13.99
C VAL A 21 1.69 4.75 -13.11
N PRO A 22 1.06 5.80 -13.66
CA PRO A 22 0.07 6.61 -12.94
C PRO A 22 -1.08 5.77 -12.39
N ASP A 23 -1.48 6.03 -11.15
CA ASP A 23 -2.46 5.24 -10.38
C ASP A 23 -2.10 3.75 -10.22
N GLY A 24 -0.84 3.40 -10.51
CA GLY A 24 -0.29 2.08 -10.29
C GLY A 24 0.03 1.85 -8.81
N GLY A 25 0.15 0.59 -8.41
CA GLY A 25 0.42 0.25 -7.02
C GLY A 25 0.28 -1.23 -6.71
N PHE A 26 0.39 -1.55 -5.43
CA PHE A 26 0.21 -2.89 -4.92
C PHE A 26 -0.40 -2.89 -3.52
N SER A 27 -1.00 -4.03 -3.18
CA SER A 27 -1.42 -4.36 -1.83
C SER A 27 -1.10 -5.83 -1.61
N VAL A 28 -0.14 -6.09 -0.74
CA VAL A 28 0.46 -7.42 -0.56
C VAL A 28 0.30 -7.88 0.87
N ASP A 29 -0.18 -9.11 1.07
CA ASP A 29 -0.15 -9.74 2.38
C ASP A 29 1.32 -10.01 2.76
N PRO A 30 1.85 -9.41 3.84
CA PRO A 30 3.26 -9.54 4.20
C PRO A 30 3.62 -10.93 4.74
N SER A 31 2.63 -11.77 5.08
CA SER A 31 2.85 -13.10 5.65
C SER A 31 3.15 -14.16 4.60
N ASP A 32 2.59 -14.03 3.40
CA ASP A 32 2.75 -14.99 2.30
C ASP A 32 3.12 -14.37 0.95
N GLY A 33 3.11 -13.03 0.84
CA GLY A 33 3.46 -12.29 -0.36
C GLY A 33 2.35 -12.23 -1.41
N SER A 34 1.14 -12.74 -1.13
CA SER A 34 0.03 -12.77 -2.09
C SER A 34 -0.59 -11.37 -2.32
N ASP A 35 -1.20 -11.16 -3.49
CA ASP A 35 -1.95 -9.92 -3.75
C ASP A 35 -3.29 -9.95 -3.03
N VAL A 36 -3.65 -8.81 -2.42
CA VAL A 36 -5.03 -8.48 -2.09
C VAL A 36 -5.80 -8.17 -3.37
N ARG A 37 -7.05 -8.64 -3.48
CA ARG A 37 -7.85 -8.53 -4.72
C ARG A 37 -9.27 -8.00 -4.55
N THR A 38 -9.73 -7.74 -3.32
CA THR A 38 -11.11 -7.31 -3.04
C THR A 38 -11.16 -6.41 -1.82
N GLY A 39 -12.14 -5.50 -1.78
CA GLY A 39 -12.35 -4.57 -0.67
C GLY A 39 -11.81 -3.18 -0.98
N TYR A 40 -11.41 -2.47 0.08
CA TYR A 40 -10.81 -1.14 -0.01
C TYR A 40 -9.53 -1.10 0.83
N ALA A 41 -8.40 -0.77 0.21
CA ALA A 41 -7.14 -0.59 0.94
C ALA A 41 -7.01 0.86 1.42
N VAL A 42 -6.62 1.03 2.69
CA VAL A 42 -6.40 2.34 3.32
C VAL A 42 -5.22 2.27 4.29
N ALA A 43 -4.31 3.24 4.20
CA ALA A 43 -3.19 3.35 5.12
C ALA A 43 -3.66 3.76 6.52
N VAL A 44 -3.20 3.03 7.54
CA VAL A 44 -3.63 3.24 8.94
C VAL A 44 -2.48 3.54 9.91
N HIS A 45 -1.24 3.53 9.41
CA HIS A 45 -0.04 3.86 10.17
C HIS A 45 0.70 5.02 9.51
N PRO A 46 0.25 6.28 9.70
CA PRO A 46 0.91 7.45 9.09
C PRO A 46 2.37 7.60 9.51
N GLU A 47 2.76 7.09 10.68
CA GLU A 47 4.15 7.04 11.14
C GLU A 47 5.05 6.09 10.32
N HIS A 48 4.44 5.18 9.55
CA HIS A 48 5.11 4.25 8.65
C HIS A 48 4.95 4.61 7.17
N GLU A 49 4.29 5.73 6.86
CA GLU A 49 4.19 6.25 5.50
C GLU A 49 5.55 6.79 5.04
N HIS A 50 5.86 6.59 3.76
CA HIS A 50 7.02 7.18 3.14
C HIS A 50 6.72 7.63 1.73
N ILE A 51 7.02 8.89 1.46
CA ILE A 51 6.73 9.55 0.19
C ILE A 51 8.03 9.78 -0.56
N PHE A 52 8.03 9.38 -1.83
CA PHE A 52 9.11 9.64 -2.78
C PHE A 52 8.61 10.62 -3.84
N ASP A 53 9.40 11.65 -4.16
CA ASP A 53 9.14 12.58 -5.26
C ASP A 53 9.54 11.96 -6.62
N GLY A 54 9.13 10.72 -6.89
CA GLY A 54 9.36 10.02 -8.14
C GLY A 54 9.57 8.51 -7.99
N HIS A 55 10.33 7.94 -8.92
CA HIS A 55 10.52 6.50 -9.06
C HIS A 55 11.15 5.84 -7.82
N VAL A 56 10.47 4.82 -7.29
CA VAL A 56 10.96 3.92 -6.23
C VAL A 56 11.74 2.78 -6.85
N THR A 57 12.91 2.45 -6.30
CA THR A 57 13.71 1.29 -6.74
C THR A 57 13.42 0.04 -5.90
N SER A 58 13.86 -1.12 -6.39
CA SER A 58 13.83 -2.36 -5.61
C SER A 58 14.58 -2.25 -4.27
N ASN A 59 15.64 -1.44 -4.20
CA ASN A 59 16.37 -1.23 -2.96
C ASN A 59 15.57 -0.36 -1.97
N ASP A 60 14.92 0.70 -2.46
CA ASP A 60 14.06 1.55 -1.63
C ASP A 60 12.92 0.74 -1.01
N LEU A 61 12.31 -0.14 -1.80
CA LEU A 61 11.24 -1.01 -1.33
C LEU A 61 11.75 -2.06 -0.32
N HIS A 62 12.94 -2.61 -0.54
CA HIS A 62 13.57 -3.52 0.43
C HIS A 62 13.84 -2.80 1.77
N GLU A 63 14.39 -1.59 1.74
CA GLU A 63 14.64 -0.77 2.93
C GLU A 63 13.34 -0.39 3.65
N TYR A 64 12.30 -0.03 2.89
CA TYR A 64 10.97 0.24 3.41
C TYR A 64 10.42 -0.96 4.19
N ILE A 65 10.41 -2.15 3.58
CA ILE A 65 9.91 -3.38 4.19
C ILE A 65 10.67 -3.69 5.49
N ALA A 66 11.99 -3.54 5.48
CA ALA A 66 12.82 -3.77 6.66
C ALA A 66 12.47 -2.81 7.80
N ARG A 67 12.23 -1.52 7.49
CA ARG A 67 11.84 -0.49 8.47
C ARG A 67 10.42 -0.68 9.00
N ALA A 68 9.47 -1.04 8.13
CA ALA A 68 8.06 -1.21 8.46
C ALA A 68 7.72 -2.58 9.05
N LYS A 69 8.69 -3.51 9.12
CA LYS A 69 8.51 -4.91 9.54
C LYS A 69 7.70 -5.06 10.84
N GLY A 70 7.93 -4.20 11.84
CA GLY A 70 7.19 -4.23 13.10
C GLY A 70 5.69 -4.08 12.88
N ALA A 71 5.27 -3.03 12.16
CA ALA A 71 3.87 -2.78 11.84
C ALA A 71 3.29 -3.83 10.88
N LEU A 72 4.06 -4.27 9.88
CA LEU A 72 3.62 -5.30 8.92
C LEU A 72 3.35 -6.67 9.57
N THR A 73 3.91 -6.94 10.76
CA THR A 73 3.61 -8.18 11.51
C THR A 73 2.34 -8.10 12.36
N LEU A 74 1.69 -6.94 12.46
CA LEU A 74 0.42 -6.81 13.15
C LEU A 74 -0.70 -7.52 12.37
N PRO A 75 -1.70 -8.12 13.05
CA PRO A 75 -2.79 -8.80 12.36
C PRO A 75 -3.55 -7.89 11.39
N GLY A 76 -3.82 -8.40 10.18
CA GLY A 76 -4.60 -7.72 9.17
C GLY A 76 -3.90 -6.54 8.48
N ARG A 77 -2.56 -6.46 8.58
CA ARG A 77 -1.79 -5.43 7.87
C ARG A 77 -1.37 -5.87 6.49
N VAL A 78 -1.32 -4.88 5.60
CA VAL A 78 -1.00 -5.01 4.19
C VAL A 78 0.19 -4.11 3.90
N LEU A 79 1.14 -4.63 3.14
CA LEU A 79 2.20 -3.84 2.54
C LEU A 79 1.60 -3.11 1.32
N GLY A 80 1.48 -1.79 1.43
CA GLY A 80 0.87 -0.92 0.43
C GLY A 80 1.90 -0.10 -0.33
N GLY A 81 1.59 0.16 -1.59
CA GLY A 81 2.32 1.11 -2.42
C GLY A 81 1.40 1.70 -3.47
N TRP A 82 1.48 3.01 -3.71
CA TRP A 82 0.65 3.73 -4.67
C TRP A 82 1.42 4.87 -5.33
N CYS A 83 1.29 4.97 -6.65
CA CYS A 83 1.80 6.07 -7.46
C CYS A 83 0.64 7.04 -7.74
N ASP A 84 0.66 8.19 -7.07
CA ASP A 84 -0.36 9.23 -7.23
C ASP A 84 -0.38 9.73 -8.69
N PRO A 85 -1.50 9.56 -9.41
CA PRO A 85 -1.59 9.92 -10.82
C PRO A 85 -1.44 11.42 -11.09
N ASP A 86 -1.74 12.28 -10.11
CA ASP A 86 -1.73 13.72 -10.29
C ASP A 86 -0.32 14.31 -10.08
N SER A 87 0.38 13.84 -9.05
CA SER A 87 1.71 14.38 -8.69
C SER A 87 2.89 13.53 -9.16
N GLY A 88 2.66 12.25 -9.47
CA GLY A 88 3.72 11.27 -9.72
C GLY A 88 4.53 10.89 -8.48
N ARG A 89 4.07 11.30 -7.29
CA ARG A 89 4.66 10.87 -6.02
C ARG A 89 4.29 9.42 -5.74
N VAL A 90 5.23 8.70 -5.14
CA VAL A 90 5.00 7.33 -4.69
C VAL A 90 4.89 7.30 -3.18
N TYR A 91 3.83 6.68 -2.69
CA TYR A 91 3.55 6.41 -1.30
C TYR A 91 3.83 4.94 -1.02
N LEU A 92 4.63 4.65 0.00
CA LEU A 92 4.75 3.31 0.59
C LEU A 92 4.18 3.35 2.00
N ASP A 93 3.29 2.42 2.32
CA ASP A 93 2.49 2.48 3.54
C ASP A 93 2.20 1.10 4.15
N VAL A 94 1.66 1.14 5.38
CA VAL A 94 1.05 -0.01 6.05
C VAL A 94 -0.45 0.21 6.10
N SER A 95 -1.14 -0.59 5.30
CA SER A 95 -2.57 -0.52 5.07
C SER A 95 -3.36 -1.58 5.82
N VAL A 96 -4.68 -1.40 5.86
CA VAL A 96 -5.67 -2.44 6.12
C VAL A 96 -6.61 -2.54 4.93
N VAL A 97 -7.36 -3.63 4.85
CA VAL A 97 -8.41 -3.82 3.85
C VAL A 97 -9.75 -3.92 4.54
N THR A 98 -10.68 -3.03 4.21
CA THR A 98 -12.06 -3.07 4.69
C THR A 98 -12.98 -3.60 3.59
N ALA A 99 -14.15 -4.12 3.97
CA ALA A 99 -15.18 -4.50 3.01
C ALA A 99 -16.11 -3.34 2.64
N ASP A 100 -16.15 -2.29 3.46
CA ASP A 100 -17.06 -1.17 3.35
C ASP A 100 -16.33 0.14 3.00
N LEU A 101 -16.84 0.84 1.99
CA LEU A 101 -16.28 2.11 1.52
C LEU A 101 -16.37 3.20 2.60
N SER A 102 -17.47 3.25 3.35
CA SER A 102 -17.66 4.26 4.39
C SER A 102 -16.67 4.07 5.54
N GLU A 103 -16.38 2.82 5.92
CA GLU A 103 -15.34 2.50 6.89
C GLU A 103 -13.96 2.92 6.38
N ALA A 104 -13.58 2.55 5.15
CA ALA A 104 -12.30 2.94 4.56
C ALA A 104 -12.13 4.47 4.53
N MET A 105 -13.16 5.19 4.10
CA MET A 105 -13.17 6.65 4.06
C MET A 105 -13.11 7.30 5.44
N THR A 106 -13.66 6.63 6.47
CA THR A 106 -13.55 7.12 7.85
C THR A 106 -12.11 7.00 8.33
N LEU A 107 -11.50 5.82 8.18
CA LEU A 107 -10.10 5.57 8.51
C LEU A 107 -9.17 6.53 7.77
N ALA A 108 -9.39 6.71 6.48
CA ALA A 108 -8.56 7.58 5.64
C ALA A 108 -8.56 9.03 6.14
N ARG A 109 -9.70 9.54 6.60
CA ARG A 109 -9.78 10.88 7.21
C ARG A 109 -9.09 10.93 8.57
N GLU A 110 -9.25 9.91 9.40
CA GLU A 110 -8.60 9.82 10.71
C GLU A 110 -7.06 9.77 10.59
N THR A 111 -6.55 9.18 9.51
CA THR A 111 -5.11 9.07 9.22
C THR A 111 -4.61 10.05 8.17
N ALA A 112 -5.40 11.08 7.86
CA ALA A 112 -5.06 12.19 6.96
C ALA A 112 -4.60 11.76 5.54
N GLN A 113 -5.14 10.65 5.05
CA GLN A 113 -4.84 10.10 3.73
C GLN A 113 -5.52 10.90 2.63
N VAL A 114 -4.85 10.98 1.48
CA VAL A 114 -5.36 11.70 0.29
C VAL A 114 -6.23 10.81 -0.59
N ALA A 115 -6.08 9.49 -0.50
CA ALA A 115 -6.83 8.51 -1.28
C ALA A 115 -6.95 7.17 -0.53
N ILE A 116 -7.88 6.34 -0.97
CA ILE A 116 -7.94 4.89 -0.73
C ILE A 116 -7.88 4.16 -2.06
N PHE A 117 -7.68 2.84 -2.07
CA PHE A 117 -7.76 2.04 -3.29
C PHE A 117 -9.00 1.12 -3.30
N ASP A 118 -9.80 1.15 -4.36
CA ASP A 118 -10.96 0.28 -4.56
C ASP A 118 -10.62 -0.85 -5.55
N PHE A 119 -10.58 -2.09 -5.05
CA PHE A 119 -10.25 -3.26 -5.87
C PHE A 119 -11.36 -3.66 -6.86
N SER A 120 -12.60 -3.19 -6.69
CA SER A 120 -13.71 -3.54 -7.58
C SER A 120 -13.63 -2.80 -8.92
N VAL A 121 -13.13 -1.57 -8.90
CA VAL A 121 -12.93 -0.72 -10.09
C VAL A 121 -11.46 -0.58 -10.47
N MET A 122 -10.54 -1.07 -9.62
CA MET A 122 -9.09 -0.99 -9.81
C MET A 122 -8.61 0.46 -9.99
N ALA A 123 -9.05 1.34 -9.09
CA ALA A 123 -8.69 2.76 -9.13
C ALA A 123 -8.58 3.34 -7.71
N SER A 124 -7.77 4.39 -7.56
CA SER A 124 -7.78 5.19 -6.35
C SER A 124 -9.07 6.03 -6.25
N VAL A 125 -9.56 6.18 -5.01
CA VAL A 125 -10.72 7.01 -4.69
C VAL A 125 -10.23 8.15 -3.79
N PRO A 126 -10.28 9.42 -4.25
CA PRO A 126 -9.84 10.56 -3.47
C PRO A 126 -10.64 10.71 -2.18
N VAL A 127 -9.93 11.02 -1.09
CA VAL A 127 -10.55 11.41 0.18
C VAL A 127 -10.88 12.89 0.09
N ALA A 128 -12.17 13.21 -0.04
CA ALA A 128 -12.59 14.61 -0.03
C ALA A 128 -12.18 15.26 1.30
N VAL A 129 -11.33 16.29 1.21
CA VAL A 129 -11.02 17.16 2.35
C VAL A 129 -12.31 17.92 2.68
N ALA A 130 -12.80 17.81 3.91
CA ALA A 130 -13.86 18.68 4.37
C ALA A 130 -13.37 20.13 4.26
N ALA A 131 -14.05 20.93 3.44
CA ALA A 131 -13.75 22.35 3.23
C ALA A 131 -13.90 23.19 4.50
#